data_AF-M2SLC6-F1
#
_entry.id   AF-M2SLC6-F1
#
_cell.length_a   1.000
_cell.length_b   1.000
_cell.length_c   1.000
_cell.angle_alpha   90.00
_cell.angle_beta   90.00
_cell.angle_gamma   90.00
#
_symmetry.space_group_name_H-M   'P 1'
#
loop_
_entity.id
_entity.type
_entity.pdbx_description
1 polymer ?
#
loop_
_entity_poly.entity_id
_entity_poly.type
_entity_poly.pdbx_seq_one_letter_code
_entity_poly.pdbx_strand_id
1 'polypeptide(L)'
;MASQTEHTSAQDVTPHSLAENLVNWFVQHGGHLSPHVQLAYTHAQGFHLCARTPLTSPIVASCPLNLTFSILNLDPGEKEVQHIQSPLQQCRDKIPDHILAYLMLLEQRDKGNDSPWSAYLACLPGPQDMTTPLWFDDVDFAFLAGTSLAPAAKERKAELHQQWEHAVQVIKHFDMHLADVISL
;
A
#
# COMPACT_ATOMS: atom_id res chain seq x y z
N MET A 1 7.89 -23.44 -42.17
CA MET A 1 7.12 -23.48 -40.90
C MET A 1 8.06 -23.04 -39.80
N ALA A 2 7.95 -21.78 -39.39
CA ALA A 2 8.85 -21.16 -38.42
C ALA A 2 8.05 -20.57 -37.26
N SER A 3 8.59 -20.77 -36.05
CA SER A 3 8.27 -20.12 -34.77
C SER A 3 6.87 -20.39 -34.18
N GLN A 4 6.69 -20.55 -32.87
CA GLN A 4 7.36 -19.88 -31.75
C GLN A 4 7.55 -20.83 -30.56
N THR A 5 8.80 -21.01 -30.14
CA THR A 5 9.13 -21.34 -28.76
C THR A 5 9.36 -20.02 -28.05
N GLU A 6 8.32 -19.47 -27.42
CA GLU A 6 8.50 -18.42 -26.42
C GLU A 6 9.08 -19.08 -25.17
N HIS A 7 10.40 -19.23 -25.15
CA HIS A 7 11.14 -19.29 -23.90
C HIS A 7 11.01 -17.90 -23.27
N THR A 8 10.04 -17.74 -22.38
CA THR A 8 10.02 -16.64 -21.43
C THR A 8 11.31 -16.73 -20.65
N SER A 9 12.29 -15.91 -21.04
CA SER A 9 13.56 -15.81 -20.34
C SER A 9 13.23 -15.53 -18.88
N ALA A 10 13.71 -16.40 -18.00
CA ALA A 10 13.93 -16.05 -16.61
C ALA A 10 14.87 -14.83 -16.64
N GLN A 11 14.29 -13.65 -16.75
CA GLN A 11 15.04 -12.41 -16.55
C GLN A 11 15.67 -12.55 -15.18
N ASP A 12 16.97 -12.32 -15.10
CA ASP A 12 17.74 -12.26 -13.88
C ASP A 12 17.08 -11.25 -12.94
N VAL A 13 16.10 -11.72 -12.16
CA VAL A 13 15.46 -10.95 -11.11
C VAL A 13 16.55 -10.75 -10.08
N THR A 14 17.17 -9.59 -10.18
CA THR A 14 18.22 -9.14 -9.28
C THR A 14 17.59 -8.98 -7.90
N PRO A 15 18.26 -9.42 -6.83
CA PRO A 15 17.73 -9.24 -5.48
C PRO A 15 17.56 -7.75 -5.20
N HIS A 16 16.34 -7.35 -4.84
CA HIS A 16 16.08 -5.97 -4.41
C HIS A 16 16.15 -5.92 -2.90
N SER A 17 17.00 -5.06 -2.34
CA SER A 17 17.25 -5.01 -0.88
C SER A 17 15.97 -4.81 -0.06
N LEU A 18 15.05 -3.95 -0.54
CA LEU A 18 13.73 -3.79 0.11
C LEU A 18 12.88 -5.07 0.08
N ALA A 19 12.94 -5.86 -1.00
CA ALA A 19 12.21 -7.13 -1.05
C ALA A 19 12.78 -8.14 -0.05
N GLU A 20 14.11 -8.23 0.06
CA GLU A 20 14.77 -9.08 1.06
C GLU A 20 14.43 -8.63 2.49
N ASN A 21 14.47 -7.32 2.74
CA ASN A 21 14.11 -6.74 4.03
C ASN A 21 12.66 -7.05 4.41
N LEU A 22 11.72 -6.91 3.47
CA LEU A 22 10.31 -7.23 3.69
C LEU A 22 10.10 -8.72 3.99
N VAL A 23 10.73 -9.62 3.21
CA VAL A 23 10.61 -11.07 3.45
C VAL A 23 11.20 -11.47 4.79
N ASN A 24 12.37 -10.93 5.14
CA ASN A 24 13.02 -11.19 6.43
C ASN A 24 12.15 -10.70 7.60
N TRP A 25 11.67 -9.46 7.55
CA TRP A 25 10.77 -8.91 8.55
C TRP A 25 9.49 -9.75 8.67
N PHE A 26 8.87 -10.09 7.54
CA PHE A 26 7.61 -10.85 7.51
C PHE A 26 7.76 -12.22 8.17
N VAL A 27 8.81 -12.98 7.82
CA VAL A 27 9.07 -14.31 8.38
C VAL A 27 9.45 -14.25 9.86
N GLN A 28 10.26 -13.27 10.26
CA GLN A 28 10.64 -13.09 11.67
C GLN A 28 9.44 -12.83 12.59
N HIS A 29 8.37 -12.24 12.06
CA HIS A 29 7.16 -11.93 12.83
C HIS A 29 6.03 -12.96 12.62
N GLY A 30 6.37 -14.17 12.16
CA GLY A 30 5.45 -15.30 12.05
C GLY A 30 4.72 -15.41 10.70
N GLY A 31 5.02 -14.53 9.76
CA GLY A 31 4.64 -14.71 8.36
C GLY A 31 5.29 -15.95 7.77
N HIS A 32 4.60 -16.56 6.81
CA HIS A 32 5.15 -17.68 6.05
C HIS A 32 5.11 -17.35 4.57
N LEU A 33 6.24 -17.57 3.89
CA LEU A 33 6.36 -17.52 2.43
C LEU A 33 6.95 -18.84 1.94
N SER A 34 6.33 -19.42 0.90
CA SER A 34 6.81 -20.66 0.30
C SER A 34 8.24 -20.51 -0.22
N PRO A 35 9.14 -21.50 0.00
CA PRO A 35 10.50 -21.46 -0.53
C PRO A 35 10.55 -21.56 -2.06
N HIS A 36 9.42 -21.88 -2.70
CA HIS A 36 9.29 -21.99 -4.16
C HIS A 36 8.95 -20.66 -4.83
N VAL A 37 8.73 -19.59 -4.06
CA VAL A 37 8.49 -18.26 -4.60
C VAL A 37 9.53 -17.26 -4.11
N GLN A 38 9.65 -16.16 -4.84
CA GLN A 38 10.48 -15.03 -4.45
C GLN A 38 9.73 -13.73 -4.67
N LEU A 39 9.86 -12.80 -3.71
CA LEU A 39 9.49 -11.41 -3.92
C LEU A 39 10.55 -10.75 -4.81
N ALA A 40 10.12 -10.36 -6.00
CA ALA A 40 10.90 -9.76 -7.06
C ALA A 40 10.55 -8.28 -7.19
N TYR A 41 11.44 -7.51 -7.83
CA TYR A 41 11.15 -6.16 -8.28
C TYR A 41 11.60 -5.98 -9.73
N THR A 42 10.75 -5.36 -10.55
CA THR A 42 11.13 -4.82 -11.85
C THR A 42 10.49 -3.44 -12.01
N HIS A 43 11.12 -2.56 -12.80
CA HIS A 43 10.52 -1.24 -13.06
C HIS A 43 9.14 -1.37 -13.73
N ALA A 44 8.92 -2.39 -14.55
CA ALA A 44 7.65 -2.58 -15.27
C ALA A 44 6.49 -3.04 -14.38
N GLN A 45 6.76 -3.79 -13.29
CA GLN A 45 5.72 -4.44 -12.48
C GLN A 45 5.75 -4.01 -11.00
N GLY A 46 6.74 -3.24 -10.57
CA GLY A 46 7.00 -2.98 -9.17
C GLY A 46 7.35 -4.27 -8.41
N PHE A 47 7.01 -4.31 -7.12
CA PHE A 47 7.16 -5.53 -6.31
C PHE A 47 6.09 -6.57 -6.66
N HIS A 48 6.52 -7.81 -6.91
CA HIS A 48 5.61 -8.90 -7.28
C HIS A 48 6.19 -10.26 -6.86
N LEU A 49 5.33 -11.26 -6.69
CA LEU A 49 5.76 -12.62 -6.35
C LEU A 49 5.92 -13.46 -7.62
N CYS A 50 7.06 -14.14 -7.74
CA CYS A 50 7.35 -15.08 -8.83
C CYS A 50 7.58 -16.49 -8.28
N ALA A 51 7.04 -17.51 -8.95
CA ALA A 51 7.48 -18.88 -8.72
C ALA A 51 8.89 -19.08 -9.29
N ARG A 52 9.80 -19.62 -8.49
CA ARG A 52 11.18 -19.97 -8.88
C ARG A 52 11.31 -21.43 -9.28
N THR A 53 10.45 -22.27 -8.72
CA THR A 53 10.37 -23.69 -8.99
C THR A 53 8.90 -24.11 -9.00
N PRO A 54 8.56 -25.30 -9.53
CA PRO A 54 7.21 -25.84 -9.41
C PRO A 54 6.72 -25.80 -7.96
N LEU A 55 5.50 -25.32 -7.75
CA LEU A 55 4.89 -25.26 -6.43
C LEU A 55 4.54 -26.67 -5.96
N THR A 56 4.87 -26.99 -4.71
CA THR A 56 4.60 -28.29 -4.08
C THR A 56 3.38 -28.27 -3.15
N SER A 57 2.87 -27.06 -2.86
CA SER A 57 1.74 -26.81 -1.96
C SER A 57 0.89 -25.66 -2.52
N PRO A 58 -0.44 -25.67 -2.31
CA PRO A 58 -1.30 -24.54 -2.68
C PRO A 58 -1.08 -23.31 -1.79
N ILE A 59 -0.51 -23.47 -0.60
CA ILE A 59 -0.26 -22.35 0.32
C ILE A 59 1.06 -21.67 -0.08
N VAL A 60 0.96 -20.53 -0.76
CA VAL A 60 2.11 -19.73 -1.19
C VAL A 60 2.57 -18.77 -0.10
N ALA A 61 1.64 -18.18 0.64
CA ALA A 61 1.93 -17.29 1.76
C ALA A 61 0.85 -17.41 2.84
N SER A 62 1.21 -17.11 4.09
CA SER A 62 0.27 -16.95 5.21
C SER A 62 0.69 -15.75 6.05
N CYS A 63 -0.25 -14.83 6.30
CA CYS A 63 -0.02 -13.60 7.03
C CYS A 63 -0.79 -13.64 8.37
N PRO A 64 -0.10 -13.64 9.52
CA PRO A 64 -0.72 -13.46 10.82
C PRO A 64 -1.47 -12.12 10.92
N LEU A 65 -2.58 -12.08 11.65
CA LEU A 65 -3.38 -10.86 11.82
C LEU A 65 -2.60 -9.73 12.53
N ASN A 66 -1.65 -10.06 13.40
CA ASN A 66 -0.81 -9.07 14.07
C ASN A 66 0.09 -8.28 13.11
N LEU A 67 0.35 -8.79 11.90
CA LEU A 67 1.11 -8.09 10.85
C LEU A 67 0.23 -7.24 9.91
N THR A 68 -1.09 -7.32 10.04
CA THR A 68 -1.99 -6.55 9.17
C THR A 68 -1.95 -5.06 9.50
N PHE A 69 -2.22 -4.26 8.47
CA PHE A 69 -2.30 -2.81 8.54
C PHE A 69 -3.74 -2.38 8.21
N SER A 70 -4.49 -1.92 9.21
CA SER A 70 -5.89 -1.55 9.10
C SER A 70 -6.32 -0.63 10.25
N ILE A 71 -7.51 -0.04 10.14
CA ILE A 71 -8.07 0.76 11.24
C ILE A 71 -8.28 -0.01 12.54
N LEU A 72 -8.31 -1.35 12.51
CA LEU A 72 -8.37 -2.18 13.72
C LEU A 72 -7.13 -2.00 14.60
N ASN A 73 -5.99 -1.62 14.02
CA ASN A 73 -4.78 -1.32 14.78
C ASN A 73 -4.95 -0.08 15.69
N LEU A 74 -5.96 0.76 15.46
CA LEU A 74 -6.33 1.90 16.31
C LEU A 74 -7.28 1.49 17.45
N ASP A 75 -7.82 0.27 17.44
CA ASP A 75 -8.73 -0.23 18.47
C ASP A 75 -7.95 -0.95 19.59
N PRO A 76 -7.95 -0.43 20.83
CA PRO A 76 -7.35 -1.14 21.96
C PRO A 76 -8.14 -2.39 22.39
N GLY A 77 -9.38 -2.55 21.92
CA GLY A 77 -10.22 -3.72 22.18
C GLY A 77 -9.92 -4.91 21.29
N GLU A 78 -9.27 -4.69 20.14
CA GLU A 78 -8.90 -5.75 19.19
C GLU A 78 -7.64 -6.48 19.65
N LYS A 79 -7.75 -7.80 19.83
CA LYS A 79 -6.69 -8.62 20.45
C LYS A 79 -5.81 -9.36 19.45
N GLU A 80 -6.29 -9.54 18.23
CA GLU A 80 -5.61 -10.33 17.20
C GLU A 80 -4.67 -9.49 16.33
N VAL A 81 -4.81 -8.17 16.37
CA VAL A 81 -3.99 -7.22 15.61
C VAL A 81 -2.99 -6.51 16.52
N GLN A 82 -1.91 -5.99 15.94
CA GLN A 82 -1.00 -5.14 16.67
C GLN A 82 -1.64 -3.77 16.97
N HIS A 83 -1.74 -3.40 18.23
CA HIS A 83 -2.25 -2.09 18.62
C HIS A 83 -1.18 -1.00 18.47
N ILE A 84 -1.57 0.18 17.98
CA ILE A 84 -0.73 1.37 17.92
C ILE A 84 -1.34 2.54 18.69
N GLN A 85 -0.47 3.33 19.31
CA GLN A 85 -0.85 4.63 19.85
C GLN A 85 -0.82 5.65 18.71
N SER A 86 -1.96 6.30 18.48
CA SER A 86 -2.10 7.31 17.42
C SER A 86 -3.17 8.33 17.81
N PRO A 87 -2.97 9.63 17.53
CA PRO A 87 -4.04 10.62 17.66
C PRO A 87 -5.31 10.24 16.87
N LEU A 88 -5.15 9.51 15.75
CA LEU A 88 -6.25 9.06 14.89
C LEU A 88 -7.28 8.16 15.59
N GLN A 89 -6.95 7.60 16.76
CA GLN A 89 -7.91 6.87 17.59
C GLN A 89 -9.13 7.74 17.95
N GLN A 90 -8.95 9.05 18.11
CA GLN A 90 -10.03 10.00 18.41
C GLN A 90 -10.96 10.25 17.20
N CYS A 91 -10.49 9.94 15.99
CA CYS A 91 -11.25 10.09 14.76
C CYS A 91 -12.14 8.88 14.44
N ARG A 92 -12.01 7.78 15.19
CA ARG A 92 -12.89 6.61 15.05
C ARG A 92 -14.35 7.03 15.25
N ASP A 93 -15.23 6.51 14.40
CA ASP A 93 -16.66 6.84 14.34
C ASP A 93 -16.98 8.33 14.02
N LYS A 94 -15.97 9.16 13.74
CA LYS A 94 -16.13 10.57 13.34
C LYS A 94 -15.86 10.80 11.87
N ILE A 95 -15.01 9.97 11.29
CA ILE A 95 -14.77 9.92 9.85
C ILE A 95 -15.02 8.50 9.34
N PRO A 96 -15.46 8.34 8.09
CA PRO A 96 -15.54 7.04 7.43
C PRO A 96 -14.24 6.23 7.52
N ASP A 97 -14.37 4.93 7.75
CA ASP A 97 -13.26 3.98 7.96
C ASP A 97 -12.21 4.02 6.85
N HIS A 98 -12.62 4.16 5.58
CA HIS A 98 -11.67 4.23 4.47
C HIS A 98 -10.83 5.51 4.49
N ILE A 99 -11.40 6.64 4.94
CA ILE A 99 -10.66 7.89 5.12
C ILE A 99 -9.68 7.76 6.27
N LEU A 100 -10.11 7.16 7.38
CA LEU A 100 -9.25 6.87 8.53
C LEU A 100 -8.08 5.95 8.15
N ALA A 101 -8.32 4.95 7.30
CA ALA A 101 -7.28 4.09 6.76
C ALA A 101 -6.23 4.86 5.93
N TYR A 102 -6.66 5.84 5.13
CA TYR A 102 -5.73 6.69 4.37
C TYR A 102 -4.88 7.57 5.30
N LEU A 103 -5.49 8.19 6.31
CA LEU A 103 -4.77 8.99 7.30
C LEU A 103 -3.78 8.14 8.10
N MET A 104 -4.16 6.92 8.48
CA MET A 104 -3.25 5.98 9.15
C MET A 104 -2.08 5.61 8.25
N LEU A 105 -2.30 5.39 6.95
CA LEU A 105 -1.22 5.15 5.99
C LEU A 105 -0.24 6.32 5.93
N LEU A 106 -0.74 7.56 5.91
CA LEU A 106 0.10 8.77 5.93
C LEU A 106 0.91 8.86 7.23
N GLU A 107 0.25 8.78 8.39
CA GLU A 107 0.90 8.86 9.70
C GLU A 107 2.01 7.80 9.85
N GLN A 108 1.73 6.56 9.45
CA GLN A 108 2.69 5.46 9.61
C GLN A 108 3.81 5.52 8.56
N ARG A 109 3.59 6.15 7.41
CA ARG A 109 4.65 6.42 6.43
C ARG A 109 5.58 7.53 6.92
N ASP A 110 5.04 8.58 7.53
CA ASP A 110 5.82 9.69 8.09
C ASP A 110 6.70 9.26 9.26
N LYS A 111 6.28 8.23 10.03
CA LYS A 111 7.11 7.60 11.06
C LYS A 111 8.35 6.89 10.51
N GLY A 112 8.40 6.60 9.21
CA GLY A 112 9.55 5.94 8.58
C GLY A 112 9.95 4.65 9.31
N ASN A 113 11.18 4.59 9.80
CA ASN A 113 11.72 3.43 10.52
C ASN A 113 11.08 3.19 11.88
N ASP A 114 10.42 4.19 12.47
CA ASP A 114 9.73 4.06 13.76
C ASP A 114 8.34 3.40 13.60
N SER A 115 7.88 3.23 12.36
CA SER A 115 6.67 2.47 12.07
C SER A 115 6.89 0.98 12.29
N PRO A 116 5.97 0.26 12.96
CA PRO A 116 6.04 -1.20 13.05
C PRO A 116 6.02 -1.90 11.70
N TRP A 117 5.46 -1.24 10.67
CA TRP A 117 5.33 -1.74 9.32
C TRP A 117 6.36 -1.12 8.36
N SER A 118 7.44 -0.53 8.86
CA SER A 118 8.45 0.17 8.04
C SER A 118 8.91 -0.67 6.83
N ALA A 119 9.19 -1.97 7.02
CA ALA A 119 9.58 -2.87 5.94
C ALA A 119 8.49 -3.08 4.87
N TYR A 120 7.21 -3.12 5.27
CA TYR A 120 6.08 -3.19 4.35
C TYR A 120 5.86 -1.87 3.62
N LEU A 121 5.85 -0.76 4.36
CA LEU A 121 5.62 0.59 3.83
C LEU A 121 6.71 1.03 2.86
N ALA A 122 7.96 0.62 3.08
CA ALA A 122 9.08 0.90 2.18
C ALA A 122 8.93 0.24 0.80
N CYS A 123 8.15 -0.84 0.68
CA CYS A 123 7.88 -1.52 -0.59
C CYS A 123 6.63 -0.98 -1.31
N LEU A 124 5.87 -0.06 -0.69
CA LEU A 124 4.71 0.53 -1.35
C LEU A 124 5.16 1.57 -2.39
N PRO A 125 4.47 1.66 -3.55
CA PRO A 125 4.76 2.67 -4.56
C PRO A 125 4.58 4.08 -3.98
N GLY A 126 5.46 4.99 -4.40
CA GLY A 126 5.35 6.41 -4.08
C GLY A 126 4.48 7.16 -5.08
N PRO A 127 4.19 8.46 -4.83
CA PRO A 127 3.48 9.34 -5.76
C PRO A 127 3.97 9.27 -7.21
N GLN A 128 5.29 9.24 -7.42
CA GLN A 128 5.95 9.18 -8.72
C GLN A 128 5.71 7.87 -9.48
N ASP A 129 5.30 6.80 -8.79
CA ASP A 129 5.09 5.47 -9.39
C ASP A 129 3.60 5.23 -9.70
N MET A 130 2.72 6.18 -9.36
CA MET A 130 1.28 6.03 -9.53
C MET A 130 0.87 6.25 -10.98
N THR A 131 0.19 5.25 -11.55
CA THR A 131 -0.25 5.25 -12.95
C THR A 131 -1.76 5.33 -13.11
N THR A 132 -2.49 5.63 -12.03
CA THR A 132 -3.95 5.79 -12.10
C THR A 132 -4.32 7.15 -12.66
N PRO A 133 -5.48 7.30 -13.34
CA PRO A 133 -5.94 8.58 -13.89
C PRO A 133 -6.01 9.76 -12.91
N LEU A 134 -5.96 9.50 -11.60
CA LEU A 134 -5.89 10.54 -10.57
C LEU A 134 -4.57 11.33 -10.60
N TRP A 135 -3.52 10.73 -11.15
CA TRP A 135 -2.15 11.25 -11.22
C TRP A 135 -1.75 11.75 -12.61
N PHE A 136 -2.64 11.60 -13.60
CA PHE A 136 -2.39 12.06 -14.95
C PHE A 136 -2.36 13.59 -15.01
N ASP A 137 -1.40 14.13 -15.77
CA ASP A 137 -1.42 15.53 -16.14
C ASP A 137 -2.48 15.80 -17.23
N ASP A 138 -2.63 17.06 -17.64
CA ASP A 138 -3.62 17.43 -18.65
C ASP A 138 -3.38 16.76 -20.01
N VAL A 139 -2.12 16.42 -20.33
CA VAL A 139 -1.74 15.77 -21.60
C VAL A 139 -2.17 14.30 -21.57
N ASP A 140 -1.83 13.58 -20.51
CA ASP A 140 -2.23 12.19 -20.30
C ASP A 140 -3.75 12.06 -20.20
N PHE A 141 -4.39 13.00 -19.51
CA PHE A 141 -5.84 13.00 -19.32
C PHE A 141 -6.59 13.21 -20.64
N ALA A 142 -6.02 13.95 -21.60
CA ALA A 142 -6.62 14.16 -22.92
C ALA A 142 -6.81 12.84 -23.68
N PHE A 143 -5.96 11.84 -23.48
CA PHE A 143 -6.10 10.51 -24.10
C PHE A 143 -7.30 9.72 -23.56
N LEU A 144 -7.88 10.11 -22.42
CA LEU A 144 -9.10 9.51 -21.89
C LEU A 144 -10.37 10.09 -22.52
N ALA A 145 -10.27 11.11 -23.37
CA ALA A 145 -11.41 11.73 -24.01
C ALA A 145 -12.24 10.72 -24.81
N GLY A 146 -13.56 10.75 -24.63
CA GLY A 146 -14.48 9.80 -25.25
C GLY A 146 -14.57 8.43 -24.55
N THR A 147 -13.82 8.20 -23.48
CA THR A 147 -13.95 7.01 -22.63
C THR A 147 -14.79 7.32 -21.38
N SER A 148 -15.31 6.28 -20.73
CA SER A 148 -15.95 6.40 -19.41
C SER A 148 -14.96 6.67 -18.27
N LEU A 149 -13.65 6.51 -18.49
CA LEU A 149 -12.63 6.75 -17.48
C LEU A 149 -12.44 8.23 -17.17
N ALA A 150 -12.56 9.12 -18.17
CA ALA A 150 -12.42 10.55 -17.97
C ALA A 150 -13.43 11.12 -16.94
N PRO A 151 -14.75 10.93 -17.09
CA PRO A 151 -15.70 11.42 -16.08
C PRO A 151 -15.51 10.71 -14.72
N ALA A 152 -15.25 9.40 -14.69
CA ALA A 152 -15.05 8.66 -13.45
C ALA A 152 -13.82 9.14 -12.65
N ALA A 153 -12.71 9.45 -13.34
CA ALA A 153 -11.51 9.99 -12.70
C ALA A 153 -11.74 11.40 -12.11
N LYS A 154 -12.50 12.26 -12.81
CA LYS A 154 -12.87 13.59 -12.31
C LYS A 154 -13.75 13.49 -11.07
N GLU A 155 -14.77 12.65 -11.11
CA GLU A 155 -15.66 12.40 -9.98
C GLU A 155 -14.88 11.87 -8.78
N ARG A 156 -14.02 10.86 -9.00
CA ARG A 156 -13.19 10.29 -7.93
C ARG A 156 -12.24 11.32 -7.32
N LYS A 157 -11.63 12.20 -8.12
CA LYS A 157 -10.76 13.28 -7.63
C LYS A 157 -11.54 14.30 -6.79
N ALA A 158 -12.74 14.66 -7.23
CA ALA A 158 -13.62 15.56 -6.47
C ALA A 158 -14.07 14.93 -5.14
N GLU A 159 -14.44 13.66 -5.15
CA GLU A 159 -14.80 12.90 -3.95
C GLU A 159 -13.64 12.85 -2.94
N LEU A 160 -12.42 12.51 -3.40
CA LEU A 160 -11.23 12.50 -2.55
C LEU A 160 -10.93 13.88 -1.94
N HIS A 161 -11.13 14.96 -2.71
CA HIS A 161 -10.97 16.32 -2.20
C HIS A 161 -11.98 16.64 -1.08
N GLN A 162 -13.26 16.30 -1.27
CA GLN A 162 -14.28 16.48 -0.24
C GLN A 162 -13.99 15.63 1.01
N GLN A 163 -13.52 14.39 0.82
CA GLN A 163 -13.11 13.50 1.91
C GLN A 163 -11.94 14.10 2.71
N TRP A 164 -10.95 14.66 2.02
CA TRP A 164 -9.84 15.37 2.64
C TRP A 164 -10.30 16.60 3.43
N GLU A 165 -11.13 17.46 2.85
CA GLU A 165 -11.67 18.64 3.54
C GLU A 165 -12.42 18.25 4.81
N HIS A 166 -13.27 17.23 4.74
CA HIS A 166 -13.99 16.71 5.89
C HIS A 166 -13.04 16.17 6.96
N ALA A 167 -12.05 15.37 6.58
CA ALA A 167 -11.04 14.86 7.50
C ALA A 167 -10.29 16.00 8.21
N VAL A 168 -9.83 17.01 7.46
CA VAL A 168 -9.12 18.17 8.02
C VAL A 168 -9.98 18.94 9.02
N GLN A 169 -11.28 19.10 8.75
CA GLN A 169 -12.20 19.75 9.70
C GLN A 169 -12.29 18.97 11.01
N VAL A 170 -12.40 17.63 10.95
CA VAL A 170 -12.43 16.78 12.15
C VAL A 170 -11.10 16.83 12.90
N ILE A 171 -9.98 16.70 12.19
CA ILE A 171 -8.61 16.75 12.78
C ILE A 171 -8.39 18.07 13.53
N LYS A 172 -8.78 19.20 12.93
CA LYS A 172 -8.69 20.53 13.56
C LYS A 172 -9.61 20.67 14.77
N HIS A 173 -10.80 20.08 14.76
CA HIS A 173 -11.71 20.11 15.90
C HIS A 173 -11.13 19.44 17.13
N PHE A 174 -10.30 18.40 16.95
CA PHE A 174 -9.64 17.66 18.03
C PHE A 174 -8.24 18.17 18.36
N ASP A 175 -7.83 19.32 17.81
CA ASP A 175 -6.49 19.92 18.02
C ASP A 175 -5.34 18.94 17.76
N MET A 176 -5.53 18.04 16.77
CA MET A 176 -4.50 17.08 16.42
C MET A 176 -3.49 17.73 15.48
N HIS A 177 -2.22 17.81 15.89
CA HIS A 177 -1.11 18.33 15.08
C HIS A 177 -0.74 17.46 13.85
N LEU A 178 -1.58 16.52 13.45
CA LEU A 178 -1.35 15.68 12.27
C LEU A 178 -1.26 16.52 10.98
N ALA A 179 -2.01 17.63 10.91
CA ALA A 179 -2.01 18.53 9.75
C ALA A 179 -0.75 19.41 9.64
N ASP A 180 0.03 19.55 10.72
CA ASP A 180 1.26 20.37 10.74
C ASP A 180 2.51 19.56 10.38
N VAL A 181 2.40 18.22 10.35
CA VAL A 181 3.51 17.28 10.19
C VAL A 181 3.50 16.58 8.82
N ILE A 182 2.33 16.34 8.23
CA ILE A 182 2.22 15.71 6.91
C ILE A 182 2.63 16.74 5.84
N SER A 183 3.87 16.65 5.37
CA SER A 183 4.33 17.39 4.19
C SER A 183 3.90 16.62 2.94
N LEU A 184 2.96 17.19 2.17
CA LEU A 184 2.59 16.69 0.84
C LEU A 184 3.63 17.11 -0.22
#